data_AF-A0A1Q6A5F5-F1
#
_entry.id   AF-A0A1Q6A5F5-F1
#
_cell.length_a   1.000
_cell.length_b   1.000
_cell.length_c   1.000
_cell.angle_alpha   90.00
_cell.angle_beta   90.00
_cell.angle_gamma   90.00
#
_symmetry.space_group_name_H-M   'P 1'
#
loop_
_entity.id
_entity.type
_entity.pdbx_description
1 polymer ?
#
loop_
_entity_poly.entity_id
_entity_poly.type
_entity_poly.pdbx_seq_one_letter_code
_entity_poly.pdbx_strand_id
1 'polypeptide(L)'
;MHFEFNPNKLYKFIPEEPETPIRKYRVAKRWKVAKYHHMGKNNIGINWLHEKHFMTIRNKIRKLYAQQNEYFYDRDWRHDNSENPCTMHIIACSTLYMELECNHFFEYEIHYHIDDSPFKETIAAMLGTVGKAKPIEHSMANYFKDMRQYYKDDPKYFSILSFDAAQQA
;
A
#
# COMPACT_ATOMS: atom_id res chain seq x y z
N MET A 1 57.86 -21.34 39.44
CA MET A 1 57.03 -21.57 38.22
C MET A 1 55.93 -20.53 38.21
N HIS A 2 56.04 -19.49 37.39
CA HIS A 2 54.98 -18.52 37.20
C HIS A 2 54.03 -19.05 36.11
N PHE A 3 52.77 -19.27 36.49
CA PHE A 3 51.69 -19.52 35.53
C PHE A 3 51.24 -18.18 34.96
N GLU A 4 51.60 -17.89 33.71
CA GLU A 4 51.06 -16.73 32.99
C GLU A 4 49.63 -17.03 32.55
N PHE A 5 48.66 -16.37 33.19
CA PHE A 5 47.26 -16.40 32.76
C PHE A 5 47.13 -15.61 31.45
N ASN A 6 46.85 -16.32 30.36
CA ASN A 6 46.60 -15.70 29.05
C ASN A 6 45.08 -15.68 28.77
N PRO A 7 44.38 -14.56 29.01
CA PRO A 7 42.93 -14.45 28.84
C PRO A 7 42.48 -14.68 27.39
N ASN A 8 43.36 -14.49 26.40
CA ASN A 8 43.04 -14.64 24.98
C ASN A 8 42.92 -16.11 24.52
N LYS A 9 43.31 -17.08 25.36
CA LYS A 9 43.16 -18.52 25.05
C LYS A 9 41.83 -19.11 25.54
N LEU A 10 41.10 -18.41 26.42
CA LEU A 10 39.84 -18.91 27.01
C LEU A 10 38.63 -18.70 26.08
N TYR A 11 38.66 -17.72 25.17
CA TYR A 11 37.51 -17.36 24.33
C TYR A 11 37.37 -18.17 23.02
N LYS A 12 38.30 -19.09 22.71
CA LYS A 12 38.28 -19.86 21.45
C LYS A 12 37.45 -21.15 21.48
N PHE A 13 36.76 -21.43 22.59
CA PHE A 13 35.99 -22.67 22.79
C PHE A 13 34.51 -22.44 23.08
N ILE A 14 33.96 -21.31 22.65
CA ILE A 14 32.51 -21.19 22.50
C ILE A 14 32.21 -21.66 21.08
N PRO A 15 31.58 -22.84 20.87
CA PRO A 15 31.06 -23.16 19.55
C PRO A 15 30.10 -22.04 19.16
N GLU A 16 30.36 -21.36 18.04
CA GLU A 16 29.42 -20.41 17.48
C GLU A 16 28.10 -21.15 17.30
N GLU A 17 27.06 -20.73 18.03
CA GLU A 17 25.72 -21.27 17.82
C GLU A 17 25.41 -21.09 16.33
N PRO A 18 25.01 -22.17 15.62
CA PRO A 18 24.67 -22.03 14.21
C PRO A 18 23.63 -20.93 14.10
N GLU A 19 23.91 -19.88 13.31
CA GLU A 19 22.97 -18.79 13.07
C GLU A 19 21.63 -19.40 12.64
N THR A 20 20.69 -19.53 13.57
CA THR A 20 19.37 -20.04 13.22
C THR A 20 18.78 -19.00 12.27
N PRO A 21 18.43 -19.37 11.03
CA PRO A 21 17.92 -18.39 10.08
C PRO A 21 16.70 -17.74 10.72
N ILE A 22 16.77 -16.43 10.97
CA ILE A 22 15.68 -15.65 11.55
C ILE A 22 14.46 -15.91 10.66
N ARG A 23 13.50 -16.68 11.17
CA ARG A 23 12.24 -16.89 10.47
C ARG A 23 11.59 -15.52 10.35
N LYS A 24 11.61 -14.94 9.15
CA LYS A 24 10.85 -13.73 8.85
C LYS A 24 9.38 -14.07 9.11
N TYR A 25 8.83 -13.63 10.24
CA TYR A 25 7.41 -13.76 10.54
C TYR A 25 6.64 -13.07 9.43
N ARG A 26 6.08 -13.84 8.50
CA ARG A 26 5.22 -13.32 7.43
C ARG A 26 3.84 -13.11 8.03
N VAL A 27 3.55 -11.88 8.43
CA VAL A 27 2.19 -11.50 8.84
C VAL A 27 1.28 -11.71 7.63
N ALA A 28 0.22 -12.51 7.81
CA ALA A 28 -0.75 -12.72 6.76
C ALA A 28 -1.48 -11.41 6.44
N LYS A 29 -1.73 -11.15 5.15
CA LYS A 29 -2.53 -10.00 4.72
C LYS A 29 -3.92 -10.03 5.36
N ARG A 30 -4.33 -8.94 5.99
CA ARG A 30 -5.59 -8.87 6.76
C ARG A 30 -6.82 -9.12 5.91
N TRP A 31 -6.82 -8.63 4.66
CA TRP A 31 -7.94 -8.85 3.73
C TRP A 31 -8.24 -10.34 3.50
N LYS A 32 -7.21 -11.21 3.57
CA LYS A 32 -7.40 -12.66 3.42
C LYS A 32 -8.15 -13.22 4.62
N VAL A 33 -7.80 -12.77 5.82
CA VAL A 33 -8.43 -13.18 7.07
C VAL A 33 -9.84 -12.59 7.19
N ALA A 34 -10.06 -11.37 6.71
CA ALA A 34 -11.36 -10.69 6.71
C ALA A 34 -12.46 -11.50 6.01
N LYS A 35 -12.11 -12.28 4.97
CA LYS A 35 -13.05 -13.18 4.28
C LYS A 35 -13.61 -14.30 5.16
N TYR A 36 -12.85 -14.71 6.18
CA TYR A 36 -13.17 -15.82 7.06
C TYR A 36 -13.52 -15.35 8.49
N HIS A 37 -13.38 -14.05 8.78
CA HIS A 37 -13.59 -13.53 10.13
C HIS A 37 -15.08 -13.51 10.49
N HIS A 38 -15.42 -14.17 11.60
CA HIS A 38 -16.78 -14.56 11.97
C HIS A 38 -17.70 -13.43 12.50
N MET A 39 -17.23 -12.17 12.56
CA MET A 39 -18.00 -11.05 13.16
C MET A 39 -19.21 -10.55 12.34
N GLY A 40 -19.62 -11.26 11.29
CA GLY A 40 -20.95 -11.13 10.71
C GLY A 40 -20.94 -11.20 9.18
N LYS A 41 -21.86 -11.97 8.60
CA LYS A 41 -22.09 -12.05 7.13
C LYS A 41 -22.27 -10.66 6.48
N ASN A 42 -22.74 -9.68 7.25
CA ASN A 42 -22.93 -8.30 6.79
C ASN A 42 -21.60 -7.59 6.47
N ASN A 43 -20.50 -7.88 7.17
CA ASN A 43 -19.22 -7.21 6.95
C ASN A 43 -18.59 -7.62 5.62
N ILE A 44 -18.82 -8.87 5.15
CA ILE A 44 -18.35 -9.33 3.85
C ILE A 44 -19.03 -8.52 2.73
N GLY A 45 -20.35 -8.32 2.82
CA GLY A 45 -21.11 -7.54 1.84
C GLY A 45 -20.69 -6.07 1.82
N ILE A 46 -20.49 -5.47 3.00
CA ILE A 46 -20.00 -4.08 3.13
C ILE A 46 -18.60 -3.95 2.55
N ASN A 47 -17.66 -4.83 2.92
CA ASN A 47 -16.30 -4.82 2.39
C ASN A 47 -16.27 -4.98 0.87
N TRP A 48 -17.08 -5.89 0.33
CA TRP A 48 -17.20 -6.06 -1.12
C TRP A 48 -17.72 -4.78 -1.80
N LEU A 49 -18.73 -4.13 -1.21
CA LEU A 49 -19.27 -2.87 -1.74
C LEU A 49 -18.20 -1.76 -1.70
N HIS A 50 -17.46 -1.65 -0.61
CA HIS A 50 -16.32 -0.73 -0.47
C HIS A 50 -15.26 -0.94 -1.53
N GLU A 51 -14.84 -2.18 -1.74
CA GLU A 51 -13.87 -2.54 -2.77
C GLU A 51 -14.39 -2.21 -4.18
N LYS A 52 -15.67 -2.49 -4.45
CA LYS A 52 -16.30 -2.15 -5.73
C LYS A 52 -16.33 -0.64 -5.97
N HIS A 53 -16.70 0.15 -4.97
CA HIS A 53 -16.68 1.61 -5.06
C HIS A 53 -15.26 2.15 -5.27
N PHE A 54 -14.28 1.66 -4.50
CA PHE A 54 -12.88 2.02 -4.67
C PHE A 54 -12.40 1.74 -6.11
N MET A 55 -12.66 0.55 -6.65
CA MET A 55 -12.27 0.20 -8.02
C MET A 55 -12.97 1.06 -9.08
N THR A 56 -14.21 1.49 -8.80
CA THR A 56 -14.95 2.40 -9.68
C THR A 56 -14.32 3.80 -9.68
N ILE A 57 -14.01 4.33 -8.50
CA ILE A 57 -13.32 5.60 -8.32
C ILE A 57 -11.94 5.55 -8.99
N ARG A 58 -11.16 4.51 -8.74
CA ARG A 58 -9.87 4.24 -9.38
C ARG A 58 -9.94 4.35 -10.90
N ASN A 59 -10.85 3.61 -11.52
CA ASN A 59 -10.98 3.59 -12.97
C ASN A 59 -11.38 4.96 -13.52
N LYS A 60 -12.19 5.73 -12.77
CA LYS A 60 -12.52 7.11 -13.13
C LYS A 60 -11.31 8.02 -13.01
N ILE A 61 -10.54 7.95 -11.92
CA ILE A 61 -9.30 8.72 -11.73
C ILE A 61 -8.32 8.44 -12.86
N ARG A 62 -8.06 7.17 -13.19
CA ARG A 62 -7.19 6.80 -14.32
C ARG A 62 -7.61 7.48 -15.62
N LYS A 63 -8.91 7.49 -15.93
CA LYS A 63 -9.44 8.15 -17.14
C LYS A 63 -9.25 9.66 -17.13
N LEU A 64 -9.42 10.31 -15.97
CA LEU A 64 -9.24 11.76 -15.82
C LEU A 64 -7.77 12.15 -15.97
N TYR A 65 -6.86 11.41 -15.34
CA TYR A 65 -5.43 11.69 -15.35
C TYR A 65 -4.70 11.18 -16.60
N ALA A 66 -5.31 10.30 -17.41
CA ALA A 66 -4.74 9.85 -18.69
C ALA A 66 -4.42 11.01 -19.65
N GLN A 67 -5.11 12.13 -19.53
CA GLN A 67 -4.91 13.31 -20.37
C GLN A 67 -3.75 14.20 -19.90
N GLN A 68 -3.25 14.04 -18.67
CA GLN A 68 -2.30 14.98 -18.05
C GLN A 68 -0.83 14.60 -18.26
N ASN A 69 -0.54 13.50 -18.96
CA ASN A 69 0.81 12.99 -19.23
C ASN A 69 1.72 12.98 -17.98
N GLU A 70 1.15 12.57 -16.84
CA GLU A 70 1.83 12.53 -15.55
C GLU A 70 2.22 11.09 -15.18
N TYR A 71 3.26 10.97 -14.35
CA TYR A 71 3.54 9.72 -13.65
C TYR A 71 2.41 9.38 -12.69
N PHE A 72 1.93 8.15 -12.81
CA PHE A 72 0.83 7.63 -12.05
C PHE A 72 1.26 6.32 -11.40
N TYR A 73 1.12 6.27 -10.08
CA TYR A 73 1.35 5.07 -9.31
C TYR A 73 0.01 4.39 -9.05
N ASP A 74 -0.10 3.11 -9.42
CA ASP A 74 -1.34 2.36 -9.28
C ASP A 74 -1.02 0.89 -9.03
N ARG A 75 -1.14 0.47 -7.78
CA ARG A 75 -0.65 -0.85 -7.36
C ARG A 75 -1.62 -1.60 -6.46
N ASP A 76 -1.82 -2.86 -6.82
CA ASP A 76 -2.46 -3.85 -5.96
C ASP A 76 -1.40 -4.56 -5.10
N TRP A 77 -1.51 -4.39 -3.79
CA TRP A 77 -0.63 -4.94 -2.76
C TRP A 77 -1.20 -6.20 -2.09
N ARG A 78 -2.40 -6.67 -2.49
CA ARG A 78 -3.07 -7.82 -1.86
C ARG A 78 -2.22 -9.10 -1.84
N HIS A 79 -1.32 -9.26 -2.80
CA HIS A 79 -0.50 -10.46 -2.96
C HIS A 79 0.99 -10.25 -2.63
N ASP A 80 1.37 -9.03 -2.28
CA ASP A 80 2.76 -8.67 -2.00
C ASP A 80 2.95 -8.42 -0.50
N ASN A 81 3.69 -9.33 0.14
CA ASN A 81 3.94 -9.32 1.58
C ASN A 81 5.14 -8.44 1.99
N SER A 82 5.75 -7.70 1.06
CA SER A 82 6.80 -6.73 1.39
C SER A 82 6.23 -5.45 2.01
N GLU A 83 4.95 -5.15 1.74
CA GLU A 83 4.23 -3.97 2.22
C GLU A 83 3.39 -4.26 3.48
N ASN A 84 2.94 -3.20 4.16
CA ASN A 84 2.04 -3.25 5.33
C ASN A 84 0.94 -4.35 5.17
N PRO A 85 0.70 -5.19 6.20
CA PRO A 85 -0.33 -6.25 6.16
C PRO A 85 -1.76 -5.75 5.92
N CYS A 86 -2.04 -4.47 6.14
CA CYS A 86 -3.36 -3.86 6.00
C CYS A 86 -3.63 -3.29 4.59
N THR A 87 -2.63 -2.71 3.95
CA THR A 87 -2.75 -2.06 2.63
C THR A 87 -3.14 -3.06 1.55
N MET A 88 -4.18 -2.73 0.80
CA MET A 88 -4.69 -3.55 -0.31
C MET A 88 -4.37 -2.92 -1.66
N HIS A 89 -4.60 -1.62 -1.83
CA HIS A 89 -4.42 -0.94 -3.11
C HIS A 89 -4.03 0.51 -2.88
N ILE A 90 -3.06 1.03 -3.63
CA ILE A 90 -2.68 2.45 -3.61
C ILE A 90 -2.78 3.02 -5.02
N ILE A 91 -3.28 4.25 -5.11
CA ILE A 91 -3.32 5.09 -6.30
C ILE A 91 -2.74 6.44 -5.90
N ALA A 92 -1.70 6.90 -6.60
CA ALA A 92 -1.05 8.16 -6.26
C ALA A 92 -0.47 8.86 -7.50
N CYS A 93 -0.52 10.18 -7.48
CA CYS A 93 0.25 11.08 -8.36
C CYS A 93 0.67 12.32 -7.55
N SER A 94 1.22 13.35 -8.20
CA SER A 94 1.71 14.54 -7.49
C SER A 94 0.63 15.32 -6.75
N THR A 95 -0.63 15.20 -7.17
CA THR A 95 -1.77 16.00 -6.66
C THR A 95 -2.87 15.16 -6.01
N LEU A 96 -2.72 13.83 -6.02
CA LEU A 96 -3.72 12.91 -5.50
C LEU A 96 -3.07 11.71 -4.82
N TYR A 97 -3.64 11.30 -3.70
CA TYR A 97 -3.37 10.03 -3.05
C TYR A 97 -4.68 9.35 -2.67
N MET A 98 -4.76 8.05 -2.87
CA MET A 98 -5.88 7.24 -2.40
C MET A 98 -5.42 5.82 -2.11
N GLU A 99 -5.84 5.29 -0.98
CA GLU A 99 -5.52 3.95 -0.51
C GLU A 99 -6.77 3.20 -0.08
N LEU A 100 -6.83 1.92 -0.42
CA LEU A 100 -7.76 0.96 0.16
C LEU A 100 -7.00 0.13 1.20
N GLU A 101 -7.44 0.20 2.44
CA GLU A 101 -6.87 -0.55 3.56
C GLU A 101 -7.92 -1.51 4.15
N CYS A 102 -7.47 -2.69 4.59
CA CYS A 102 -8.21 -3.54 5.52
C CYS A 102 -7.70 -3.30 6.95
N ASN A 103 -8.51 -2.61 7.76
CA ASN A 103 -8.13 -2.17 9.09
C ASN A 103 -8.00 -3.35 10.08
N HIS A 104 -7.64 -3.03 11.33
CA HIS A 104 -7.44 -4.03 12.38
C HIS A 104 -8.71 -4.79 12.79
N PHE A 105 -9.88 -4.22 12.49
CA PHE A 105 -11.20 -4.79 12.73
C PHE A 105 -11.76 -5.56 11.51
N PHE A 106 -10.93 -5.79 10.50
CA PHE A 106 -11.28 -6.49 9.25
C PHE A 106 -12.32 -5.76 8.39
N GLU A 107 -12.38 -4.43 8.50
CA GLU A 107 -13.24 -3.58 7.69
C GLU A 107 -12.42 -2.85 6.64
N TYR A 108 -13.02 -2.63 5.47
CA TYR A 108 -12.38 -1.90 4.39
C TYR A 108 -12.62 -0.40 4.54
N GLU A 109 -11.57 0.38 4.42
CA GLU A 109 -11.61 1.83 4.52
C GLU A 109 -10.85 2.46 3.35
N ILE A 110 -11.41 3.55 2.81
CA ILE A 110 -10.72 4.36 1.79
C ILE A 110 -10.08 5.54 2.50
N HIS A 111 -8.77 5.70 2.35
CA HIS A 111 -8.01 6.84 2.85
C HIS A 111 -7.59 7.69 1.66
N TYR A 112 -7.75 9.01 1.72
CA TYR A 112 -7.52 9.85 0.54
C TYR A 112 -6.98 11.25 0.85
N HIS A 113 -6.20 11.79 -0.08
CA HIS A 113 -5.82 13.20 -0.15
C HIS A 113 -6.08 13.69 -1.58
N ILE A 114 -7.02 14.62 -1.75
CA ILE A 114 -7.44 15.11 -3.08
C ILE A 114 -7.51 16.65 -3.15
N ASP A 115 -7.02 17.35 -2.13
CA ASP A 115 -7.18 18.80 -2.05
C ASP A 115 -6.42 19.55 -3.16
N ASP A 116 -5.28 19.00 -3.59
CA ASP A 116 -4.45 19.52 -4.67
C ASP A 116 -4.90 19.03 -6.06
N SER A 117 -5.87 18.12 -6.12
CA SER A 117 -6.31 17.49 -7.38
C SER A 117 -7.16 18.46 -8.20
N PRO A 118 -6.86 18.68 -9.50
CA PRO A 118 -7.72 19.46 -10.39
C PRO A 118 -9.11 18.85 -10.58
N PHE A 119 -9.30 17.59 -10.20
CA PHE A 119 -10.57 16.87 -10.29
C PHE A 119 -11.23 16.65 -8.92
N LYS A 120 -10.83 17.41 -7.90
CA LYS A 120 -11.31 17.28 -6.50
C LYS A 120 -12.81 17.12 -6.41
N GLU A 121 -13.59 18.01 -7.04
CA GLU A 121 -15.06 17.99 -6.95
C GLU A 121 -15.67 16.70 -7.50
N THR A 122 -15.16 16.23 -8.64
CA THR A 122 -15.63 14.98 -9.26
C THR A 122 -15.33 13.78 -8.37
N ILE A 123 -14.13 13.74 -7.78
CA ILE A 123 -13.72 12.62 -6.94
C ILE A 123 -14.45 12.66 -5.59
N ALA A 124 -14.60 13.84 -4.99
CA ALA A 124 -15.35 14.05 -3.75
C ALA A 124 -16.82 13.63 -3.89
N ALA A 125 -17.47 13.93 -5.02
CA ALA A 125 -18.84 13.48 -5.28
C ALA A 125 -18.95 11.94 -5.28
N MET A 126 -17.97 11.23 -5.84
CA MET A 126 -17.95 9.77 -5.81
C MET A 126 -17.65 9.23 -4.41
N LEU A 127 -16.70 9.84 -3.70
CA LEU A 127 -16.39 9.47 -2.31
C LEU A 127 -17.59 9.70 -1.37
N GLY A 128 -18.41 10.72 -1.61
CA GLY A 128 -19.63 10.97 -0.85
C GLY A 128 -20.68 9.85 -0.93
N THR A 129 -20.55 8.94 -1.90
CA THR A 129 -21.39 7.73 -2.00
C THR A 129 -20.85 6.54 -1.20
N VAL A 130 -19.63 6.66 -0.68
CA VAL A 130 -18.95 5.60 0.08
C VAL A 130 -19.12 5.85 1.57
N GLY A 131 -19.62 4.87 2.33
CA GLY A 131 -19.92 5.05 3.76
C GLY A 131 -18.72 5.30 4.67
N LYS A 132 -17.56 4.68 4.38
CA LYS A 132 -16.29 4.81 5.13
C LYS A 132 -15.16 5.29 4.22
N ALA A 133 -15.06 6.59 4.03
CA ALA A 133 -13.93 7.26 3.41
C ALA A 133 -13.37 8.32 4.38
N LYS A 134 -12.05 8.33 4.58
CA LYS A 134 -11.37 9.20 5.54
C LYS A 134 -10.36 10.10 4.81
N PRO A 135 -10.46 11.43 4.95
CA PRO A 135 -9.42 12.31 4.43
C PRO A 135 -8.13 12.14 5.25
N ILE A 136 -6.99 12.27 4.57
CA ILE A 136 -5.66 12.33 5.16
C ILE A 136 -5.28 13.82 5.24
N GLU A 137 -4.97 14.31 6.45
CA GLU A 137 -4.72 15.74 6.69
C GLU A 137 -3.40 16.24 6.10
N HIS A 138 -2.46 15.33 5.80
CA HIS A 138 -1.12 15.70 5.37
C HIS A 138 -1.02 15.62 3.85
N SER A 139 -0.40 16.64 3.23
CA SER A 139 -0.12 16.62 1.79
C SER A 139 0.78 15.43 1.45
N MET A 140 0.25 14.54 0.61
CA MET A 140 0.94 13.34 0.16
C MET A 140 1.89 13.60 -1.02
N ALA A 141 2.08 14.86 -1.42
CA ALA A 141 3.00 15.23 -2.49
C ALA A 141 4.46 14.83 -2.16
N ASN A 142 4.88 15.02 -0.91
CA ASN A 142 6.19 14.57 -0.44
C ASN A 142 6.30 13.04 -0.44
N TYR A 143 5.26 12.35 0.01
CA TYR A 143 5.21 10.89 -0.02
C TYR A 143 5.33 10.34 -1.44
N PHE A 144 4.60 10.91 -2.41
CA PHE A 144 4.70 10.50 -3.81
C PHE A 144 6.09 10.76 -4.40
N LYS A 145 6.71 11.89 -4.04
CA LYS A 145 8.09 12.19 -4.42
C LYS A 145 9.08 11.16 -3.86
N ASP A 146 8.93 10.79 -2.60
CA ASP A 146 9.77 9.79 -1.94
C ASP A 146 9.58 8.40 -2.58
N MET A 147 8.35 8.03 -2.94
CA MET A 147 8.07 6.80 -3.69
C MET A 147 8.80 6.79 -5.03
N ARG A 148 8.71 7.87 -5.80
CA ARG A 148 9.40 7.99 -7.09
C ARG A 148 10.91 7.87 -6.94
N GLN A 149 11.48 8.49 -5.90
CA GLN A 149 12.90 8.37 -5.60
C GLN A 149 13.31 6.95 -5.19
N TYR A 150 12.53 6.30 -4.32
CA TYR A 150 12.80 4.94 -3.84
C TYR A 150 12.75 3.90 -4.96
N TYR A 151 11.69 3.95 -5.77
CA TYR A 151 11.49 3.04 -6.90
C TYR A 151 12.19 3.50 -8.19
N LYS A 152 12.86 4.66 -8.17
CA LYS A 152 13.64 5.22 -9.29
C LYS A 152 12.86 5.29 -10.61
N ASP A 153 11.59 5.69 -10.53
CA ASP A 153 10.68 5.76 -11.67
C ASP A 153 10.58 4.44 -12.48
N ASP A 154 10.80 3.28 -11.83
CA ASP A 154 10.74 1.98 -12.48
C ASP A 154 9.35 1.76 -13.10
N PRO A 155 9.26 1.47 -14.42
CA PRO A 155 8.00 1.29 -15.14
C PRO A 155 7.16 0.10 -14.63
N LYS A 156 7.74 -0.78 -13.82
CA LYS A 156 6.99 -1.80 -13.08
C LYS A 156 6.03 -1.21 -12.04
N TYR A 157 6.35 -0.04 -11.51
CA TYR A 157 5.65 0.61 -10.40
C TYR A 157 4.89 1.86 -10.84
N PHE A 158 5.43 2.61 -11.81
CA PHE A 158 4.79 3.80 -12.35
C PHE A 158 4.41 3.59 -13.81
N SER A 159 3.22 4.07 -14.17
CA SER A 159 2.85 4.21 -15.58
C SER A 159 2.59 5.67 -15.90
N ILE A 160 2.81 6.03 -17.16
CA ILE A 160 2.33 7.29 -17.70
C ILE A 160 1.05 6.93 -18.47
N LEU A 161 -0.09 7.31 -17.90
CA LEU A 161 -1.40 6.84 -18.34
C LEU A 161 -1.78 7.25 -19.78
N SER A 162 -1.17 8.30 -20.32
CA SER A 162 -1.37 8.73 -21.72
C SER A 162 -0.87 7.68 -22.72
N PHE A 163 0.15 6.90 -22.38
CA PHE A 163 0.70 5.85 -23.24
C PHE A 163 -0.08 4.53 -23.13
N ASP A 164 -0.75 4.27 -21.99
CA ASP A 164 -1.63 3.10 -21.82
C ASP A 164 -2.83 3.15 -22.79
N ALA A 165 -3.32 4.36 -23.11
CA ALA A 165 -4.43 4.57 -24.04
C ALA A 165 -4.03 4.32 -25.52
N ALA A 166 -2.76 4.53 -25.88
CA ALA A 166 -2.27 4.32 -27.23
C ALA A 166 -2.06 2.83 -27.59
N GLN A 167 -1.95 1.95 -26.59
CA GLN A 167 -1.81 0.50 -26.79
C GLN A 167 -3.15 -0.25 -26.89
N GLN A 168 -4.28 0.43 -26.68
CA GLN A 168 -5.63 -0.15 -26.74
C GLN A 168 -6.46 0.37 -27.93
N ALA A 169 -5.84 1.13 -28.85
CA ALA A 169 -6.45 1.67 -30.06
C ALA A 169 -6.09 0.83 -31.30
#